data_AF-A0AAX2TLG2-F1
#
_entry.id   AF-A0AAX2TLG2-F1
#
_cell.length_a   1.000
_cell.length_b   1.000
_cell.length_c   1.000
_cell.angle_alpha   90.00
_cell.angle_beta   90.00
_cell.angle_gamma   90.00
#
_symmetry.space_group_name_H-M   'P 1'
#
loop_
_entity.id
_entity.type
_entity.pdbx_description
1 polymer ?
#
loop_
_entity_poly.entity_id
_entity_poly.type
_entity_poly.pdbx_seq_one_letter_code
_entity_poly.pdbx_strand_id
1 'polypeptide(L)'
;QAWTFSAADKNFDYLAAGETLTLTYTIQLDDHHGGIVNTPVTITIHGANDAPTLADVNTGTLTDTAAYDTFSPLTGTLHGHDVDDGETATLTYAALNSDHAAVTQITGLYGLLTVNPNGTYSYVPDAAAINALPKGTYADTFTVET
;
A
#
# COMPACT_ATOMS: atom_id res chain seq x y z
N GLN A 1 -26.42 -15.16 30.39
CA GLN A 1 -25.22 -14.34 30.12
C GLN A 1 -24.87 -14.54 28.65
N ALA A 2 -24.68 -13.48 27.87
CA ALA A 2 -24.28 -13.59 26.48
C ALA A 2 -22.75 -13.51 26.42
N TRP A 3 -22.11 -14.50 25.81
CA TRP A 3 -20.70 -14.45 25.49
C TRP A 3 -20.51 -13.66 24.20
N THR A 4 -19.45 -12.85 24.14
CA THR A 4 -19.11 -12.03 22.97
C THR A 4 -17.65 -12.24 22.63
N PHE A 5 -17.39 -12.51 21.36
CA PHE A 5 -16.05 -12.46 20.79
C PHE A 5 -15.92 -11.18 19.96
N SER A 6 -14.78 -10.50 20.13
CA SER A 6 -14.41 -9.34 19.33
C SER A 6 -12.90 -9.34 19.15
N ALA A 7 -12.46 -9.13 17.93
CA ALA A 7 -11.07 -8.91 17.58
C ALA A 7 -11.03 -7.83 16.48
N ALA A 8 -9.91 -7.13 16.39
CA ALA A 8 -9.70 -6.21 15.28
C ALA A 8 -9.45 -7.02 14.00
N ASP A 9 -10.03 -6.57 12.89
CA ASP A 9 -9.89 -7.15 11.55
C ASP A 9 -8.42 -7.44 11.21
N LYS A 10 -7.60 -6.39 11.32
CA LYS A 10 -6.13 -6.37 11.16
C LYS A 10 -5.31 -7.43 11.91
N ASN A 11 -5.93 -8.19 12.81
CA ASN A 11 -5.26 -9.29 13.49
C ASN A 11 -5.30 -10.58 12.66
N PHE A 12 -6.08 -10.61 11.58
CA PHE A 12 -6.29 -11.78 10.73
C PHE A 12 -6.00 -11.53 9.24
N ASP A 13 -5.61 -10.32 8.82
CA ASP A 13 -5.25 -9.98 7.43
C ASP A 13 -4.12 -10.85 6.84
N TYR A 14 -3.42 -11.63 7.66
CA TYR A 14 -2.44 -12.59 7.15
C TYR A 14 -3.09 -13.87 6.60
N LEU A 15 -4.37 -14.13 6.90
CA LEU A 15 -5.07 -15.34 6.45
C LEU A 15 -5.56 -15.16 5.02
N ALA A 16 -4.84 -15.79 4.09
CA ALA A 16 -5.18 -15.73 2.67
C ALA A 16 -6.53 -16.40 2.35
N ALA A 17 -7.08 -16.11 1.16
CA ALA A 17 -8.34 -16.70 0.73
C ALA A 17 -8.31 -18.24 0.72
N GLY A 18 -9.20 -18.84 1.51
CA GLY A 18 -9.30 -20.29 1.67
C GLY A 18 -8.55 -20.84 2.89
N GLU A 19 -7.73 -20.04 3.55
CA GLU A 19 -7.16 -20.38 4.85
C GLU A 19 -8.20 -20.27 5.96
N THR A 20 -7.97 -21.00 7.06
CA THR A 20 -8.85 -20.94 8.22
C THR A 20 -8.04 -20.99 9.52
N LEU A 21 -8.45 -20.17 10.49
CA LEU A 21 -7.94 -20.22 11.85
C LEU A 21 -9.06 -20.62 12.80
N THR A 22 -8.82 -21.65 13.61
CA THR A 22 -9.78 -22.10 14.62
C THR A 22 -9.29 -21.68 16.01
N LEU A 23 -10.05 -20.82 16.68
CA LEU A 23 -9.83 -20.41 18.07
C LEU A 23 -10.74 -21.23 18.97
N THR A 24 -10.18 -21.84 20.02
CA THR A 24 -10.96 -22.60 21.02
C THR A 24 -10.81 -21.96 22.39
N TYR A 25 -11.94 -21.50 22.93
CA TYR A 25 -12.06 -20.97 24.28
C TYR A 25 -12.78 -21.98 25.16
N THR A 26 -12.48 -22.02 26.46
CA THR A 26 -13.20 -22.86 27.41
C THR A 26 -13.96 -21.97 28.37
N ILE A 27 -15.28 -22.13 28.41
CA ILE A 27 -16.15 -21.49 29.41
C ILE A 27 -16.29 -22.46 30.58
N GLN A 28 -15.87 -22.03 31.76
CA GLN A 28 -16.09 -22.75 33.02
C GLN A 28 -17.37 -22.24 33.68
N LEU A 29 -18.33 -23.14 33.92
CA LEU A 29 -19.49 -22.90 34.76
C LEU A 29 -19.23 -23.55 36.12
N ASP A 30 -19.22 -22.73 37.18
CA ASP A 30 -19.18 -23.18 38.57
C ASP A 30 -20.55 -22.88 39.19
N ASP A 31 -21.25 -23.91 39.67
CA ASP A 31 -22.54 -23.75 40.33
C ASP A 31 -22.41 -23.31 41.80
N HIS A 32 -21.18 -23.19 42.32
CA HIS A 32 -20.83 -22.90 43.71
C HIS A 32 -21.37 -23.90 44.73
N HIS A 33 -21.81 -25.08 44.28
CA HIS A 33 -22.27 -26.21 45.08
C HIS A 33 -21.42 -27.46 44.84
N GLY A 34 -20.24 -27.29 44.24
CA GLY A 34 -19.26 -28.35 43.98
C GLY A 34 -19.27 -28.89 42.55
N GLY A 35 -20.18 -28.41 41.69
CA GLY A 35 -20.23 -28.74 40.27
C GLY A 35 -19.47 -27.72 39.42
N ILE A 36 -18.39 -28.16 38.77
CA ILE A 36 -17.70 -27.38 37.73
C ILE A 36 -17.86 -28.08 36.38
N VAL A 37 -18.35 -27.37 35.37
CA VAL A 37 -18.50 -27.85 33.99
C VAL A 37 -17.69 -26.97 33.05
N ASN A 38 -16.85 -27.57 32.22
CA ASN A 38 -16.11 -26.88 31.17
C ASN A 38 -16.77 -27.13 29.82
N THR A 39 -17.09 -26.06 29.09
CA THR A 39 -17.68 -26.12 27.74
C THR A 39 -16.77 -25.42 26.75
N PRO A 40 -16.28 -26.10 25.70
CA PRO A 40 -15.52 -25.42 24.65
C PRO A 40 -16.45 -24.57 23.78
N VAL A 41 -15.94 -23.41 23.38
CA VAL A 41 -16.52 -22.53 22.37
C VAL A 41 -15.49 -22.37 21.26
N THR A 42 -15.86 -22.78 20.07
CA THR A 42 -15.01 -22.73 18.89
C THR A 42 -15.44 -21.55 18.01
N ILE A 43 -14.48 -20.73 17.62
CA ILE A 43 -14.65 -19.71 16.58
C ILE A 43 -13.79 -20.14 15.40
N THR A 44 -14.40 -20.17 14.22
CA THR A 44 -13.67 -20.37 12.97
C THR A 44 -13.62 -19.03 12.23
N ILE A 45 -12.41 -18.63 11.89
CA ILE A 45 -12.12 -17.45 11.08
C ILE A 45 -11.73 -17.95 9.70
N HIS A 46 -12.36 -17.39 8.68
CA HIS A 46 -12.06 -17.67 7.29
C HIS A 46 -11.23 -16.52 6.75
N GLY A 47 -10.10 -16.85 6.12
CA GLY A 47 -9.26 -15.87 5.44
C GLY A 47 -9.93 -15.27 4.21
N ALA A 48 -9.47 -14.09 3.84
CA ALA A 48 -9.85 -13.36 2.64
C ALA A 48 -8.57 -13.08 1.82
N ASN A 49 -8.73 -12.59 0.60
CA ASN A 49 -7.58 -12.03 -0.11
C ASN A 49 -7.59 -10.53 0.19
N ASP A 50 -6.53 -10.04 0.80
CA ASP A 50 -6.32 -8.61 0.99
C ASP A 50 -5.68 -8.00 -0.25
N ALA A 51 -5.97 -6.72 -0.55
CA ALA A 51 -5.37 -6.08 -1.71
C ALA A 51 -3.94 -5.61 -1.36
N PRO A 52 -2.97 -5.72 -2.27
CA PRO A 52 -1.63 -5.24 -2.02
C PRO A 52 -1.63 -3.73 -1.78
N THR A 53 -0.75 -3.30 -0.91
CA THR A 53 -0.56 -1.88 -0.56
C THR A 53 0.76 -1.38 -1.11
N LEU A 54 0.84 -0.08 -1.42
CA LEU A 54 2.06 0.56 -1.86
C LEU A 54 2.73 1.29 -0.69
N ALA A 55 4.03 1.10 -0.51
CA ALA A 55 4.81 1.87 0.47
C ALA A 55 4.94 3.34 0.05
N ASP A 56 5.21 4.22 1.04
CA ASP A 56 5.42 5.64 0.78
C ASP A 56 6.51 5.88 -0.26
N VAL A 57 6.17 6.64 -1.31
CA VAL A 57 7.08 7.01 -2.38
C VAL A 57 7.60 8.41 -2.11
N ASN A 58 8.86 8.53 -1.70
CA ASN A 58 9.51 9.83 -1.59
C ASN A 58 10.19 10.19 -2.91
N THR A 59 9.68 11.22 -3.59
CA THR A 59 10.31 11.78 -4.79
C THR A 59 11.22 12.95 -4.40
N GLY A 60 12.42 12.98 -4.98
CA GLY A 60 13.46 13.96 -4.64
C GLY A 60 13.07 15.41 -4.93
N THR A 61 13.91 16.34 -4.49
CA THR A 61 13.73 17.78 -4.74
C THR A 61 14.68 18.28 -5.81
N LEU A 62 14.22 19.25 -6.60
CA LEU A 62 15.03 19.99 -7.55
C LEU A 62 15.16 21.43 -7.06
N THR A 63 16.33 22.04 -7.26
CA THR A 63 16.57 23.43 -6.90
C THR A 63 16.88 24.22 -8.17
N ASP A 64 16.01 25.18 -8.45
CA ASP A 64 16.20 26.18 -9.49
C ASP A 64 16.97 27.39 -8.95
N THR A 65 17.87 27.94 -9.76
CA THR A 65 18.70 29.11 -9.42
C THR A 65 18.51 30.23 -10.44
N ALA A 66 19.21 31.35 -10.27
CA ALA A 66 19.17 32.43 -11.25
C ALA A 66 19.94 32.13 -12.55
N ALA A 67 20.64 30.99 -12.62
CA ALA A 67 21.37 30.55 -13.81
C ALA A 67 20.47 29.68 -14.71
N TYR A 68 21.00 29.27 -15.86
CA TYR A 68 20.38 28.21 -16.66
C TYR A 68 20.78 26.85 -16.10
N ASP A 69 19.88 26.24 -15.36
CA ASP A 69 20.08 24.95 -14.71
C ASP A 69 19.73 23.78 -15.64
N THR A 70 20.45 22.67 -15.44
CA THR A 70 20.15 21.37 -16.04
C THR A 70 19.95 20.36 -14.93
N PHE A 71 19.00 19.44 -15.11
CA PHE A 71 18.62 18.49 -14.07
C PHE A 71 18.86 17.06 -14.54
N SER A 72 19.36 16.22 -13.64
CA SER A 72 19.39 14.78 -13.87
C SER A 72 18.02 14.17 -13.56
N PRO A 73 17.64 13.07 -14.22
CA PRO A 73 16.43 12.34 -13.88
C PRO A 73 16.42 11.91 -12.41
N LEU A 74 15.25 12.00 -11.79
CA LEU A 74 15.00 11.40 -10.48
C LEU A 74 14.49 9.98 -10.69
N THR A 75 15.18 8.99 -10.11
CA THR A 75 14.86 7.58 -10.31
C THR A 75 14.64 6.87 -8.99
N GLY A 76 13.80 5.84 -8.99
CA GLY A 76 13.59 4.98 -7.84
C GLY A 76 12.81 3.72 -8.19
N THR A 77 12.37 3.02 -7.15
CA THR A 77 11.58 1.79 -7.27
C THR A 77 10.38 1.88 -6.34
N LEU A 78 9.22 1.54 -6.89
CA LEU A 78 7.97 1.33 -6.17
C LEU A 78 8.01 -0.02 -5.47
N HIS A 79 7.54 -0.05 -4.23
CA HIS A 79 7.53 -1.26 -3.41
C HIS A 79 6.13 -1.49 -2.86
N GLY A 80 5.46 -2.50 -3.41
CA GLY A 80 4.21 -3.01 -2.89
C GLY A 80 4.42 -4.14 -1.89
N HIS A 81 3.43 -4.34 -1.02
CA HIS A 81 3.38 -5.40 -0.04
C HIS A 81 1.95 -5.96 0.03
N ASP A 82 1.83 -7.27 -0.13
CA ASP A 82 0.63 -8.02 0.19
C ASP A 82 0.80 -8.67 1.56
N VAL A 83 -0.24 -8.61 2.39
CA VAL A 83 -0.21 -9.07 3.78
C VAL A 83 -0.57 -10.54 3.93
N ASP A 84 -1.16 -11.13 2.90
CA ASP A 84 -1.58 -12.53 2.87
C ASP A 84 -0.38 -13.49 2.98
N ASP A 85 -0.43 -14.44 3.91
CA ASP A 85 0.61 -15.44 4.09
C ASP A 85 0.73 -16.34 2.87
N GLY A 86 1.97 -16.56 2.43
CA GLY A 86 2.26 -17.45 1.28
C GLY A 86 1.98 -16.82 -0.09
N GLU A 87 1.73 -15.51 -0.16
CA GLU A 87 1.62 -14.78 -1.43
C GLU A 87 2.92 -14.89 -2.25
N THR A 88 2.78 -15.16 -3.55
CA THR A 88 3.90 -15.39 -4.49
C THR A 88 3.73 -14.67 -5.84
N ALA A 89 2.59 -14.04 -6.06
CA ALA A 89 2.28 -13.22 -7.21
C ALA A 89 3.28 -12.07 -7.31
N THR A 90 3.65 -11.78 -8.56
CA THR A 90 4.48 -10.62 -8.85
C THR A 90 3.56 -9.42 -9.01
N LEU A 91 3.77 -8.41 -8.15
CA LEU A 91 3.09 -7.13 -8.26
C LEU A 91 3.54 -6.36 -9.50
N THR A 92 2.61 -5.64 -10.13
CA THR A 92 2.87 -4.87 -11.35
C THR A 92 2.44 -3.43 -11.20
N TYR A 93 3.30 -2.50 -11.59
CA TYR A 93 3.08 -1.09 -11.27
C TYR A 93 2.75 -0.25 -12.50
N ALA A 94 1.96 0.81 -12.30
CA ALA A 94 1.64 1.78 -13.33
C ALA A 94 1.45 3.17 -12.75
N ALA A 95 1.52 4.18 -13.62
CA ALA A 95 1.00 5.51 -13.31
C ALA A 95 -0.46 5.61 -13.76
N LEU A 96 -1.25 6.47 -13.11
CA LEU A 96 -2.65 6.69 -13.46
C LEU A 96 -2.86 8.05 -14.09
N ASN A 97 -3.44 8.08 -15.28
CA ASN A 97 -3.83 9.33 -15.93
C ASN A 97 -5.08 9.96 -15.27
N SER A 98 -5.56 11.08 -15.81
CA SER A 98 -6.74 11.79 -15.27
C SER A 98 -8.03 10.97 -15.27
N ASP A 99 -8.12 9.96 -16.14
CA ASP A 99 -9.26 9.04 -16.23
C ASP A 99 -9.07 7.80 -15.35
N HIS A 100 -8.03 7.76 -14.50
CA HIS A 100 -7.62 6.62 -13.68
C HIS A 100 -7.29 5.36 -14.50
N ALA A 101 -6.85 5.53 -15.74
CA ALA A 101 -6.35 4.42 -16.54
C ALA A 101 -4.84 4.24 -16.34
N ALA A 102 -4.43 2.98 -16.22
CA ALA A 102 -3.04 2.57 -16.14
C ALA A 102 -2.27 2.97 -17.40
N VAL A 103 -1.19 3.74 -17.20
CA VAL A 103 -0.27 4.20 -18.24
C VAL A 103 1.16 4.09 -17.75
N THR A 104 2.10 3.97 -18.69
CA THR A 104 3.52 3.93 -18.38
C THR A 104 4.16 5.31 -18.31
N GLN A 105 3.50 6.35 -18.84
CA GLN A 105 4.04 7.70 -18.90
C GLN A 105 2.98 8.77 -18.64
N ILE A 106 3.34 9.78 -17.86
CA ILE A 106 2.52 10.98 -17.61
C ILE A 106 3.40 12.21 -17.73
N THR A 107 3.06 13.10 -18.67
CA THR A 107 3.66 14.42 -18.76
C THR A 107 3.06 15.32 -17.69
N GLY A 108 3.88 15.74 -16.73
CA GLY A 108 3.55 16.78 -15.75
C GLY A 108 3.82 18.18 -16.29
N LEU A 109 3.74 19.17 -15.42
CA LEU A 109 4.04 20.57 -15.75
C LEU A 109 5.54 20.83 -15.83
N TYR A 110 6.33 20.08 -15.06
CA TYR A 110 7.76 20.32 -14.86
C TYR A 110 8.63 19.15 -15.31
N GLY A 111 8.04 18.15 -15.98
CA GLY A 111 8.76 16.97 -16.44
C GLY A 111 7.86 15.84 -16.89
N LEU A 112 8.48 14.71 -17.21
CA LEU A 112 7.84 13.48 -17.66
C LEU A 112 8.10 12.36 -16.66
N LEU A 113 7.05 11.83 -16.03
CA LEU A 113 7.13 10.61 -15.25
C LEU A 113 7.00 9.39 -16.17
N THR A 114 7.87 8.41 -16.01
CA THR A 114 7.76 7.06 -16.56
C THR A 114 7.75 6.05 -15.42
N VAL A 115 6.76 5.16 -15.38
CA VAL A 115 6.65 4.03 -14.44
C VAL A 115 6.64 2.74 -15.23
N ASN A 116 7.56 1.84 -14.91
CA ASN A 116 7.63 0.52 -15.54
C ASN A 116 6.86 -0.50 -14.69
N PRO A 117 6.30 -1.56 -15.32
CA PRO A 117 5.59 -2.62 -14.61
C PRO A 117 6.39 -3.34 -13.52
N ASN A 118 7.72 -3.28 -13.55
CA ASN A 118 8.58 -3.85 -12.50
C ASN A 118 8.79 -2.93 -11.29
N GLY A 119 8.10 -1.79 -11.25
CA GLY A 119 8.19 -0.81 -10.17
C GLY A 119 9.28 0.24 -10.35
N THR A 120 10.21 0.08 -11.29
CA THR A 120 11.21 1.14 -11.54
C THR A 120 10.54 2.35 -12.16
N TYR A 121 10.89 3.54 -11.68
CA TYR A 121 10.39 4.80 -12.22
C TYR A 121 11.51 5.79 -12.52
N SER A 122 11.24 6.71 -13.45
CA SER A 122 12.10 7.83 -13.81
C SER A 122 11.26 9.06 -14.07
N TYR A 123 11.58 10.15 -13.38
CA TYR A 123 11.05 11.47 -13.65
C TYR A 123 12.14 12.31 -14.32
N VAL A 124 11.93 12.67 -15.58
CA VAL A 124 12.86 13.50 -16.36
C VAL A 124 12.38 14.95 -16.30
N PRO A 125 13.11 15.86 -15.62
CA PRO A 125 12.67 17.24 -15.47
C PRO A 125 12.76 18.01 -16.78
N ASP A 126 11.76 18.84 -17.06
CA ASP A 126 11.81 19.84 -18.12
C ASP A 126 12.56 21.08 -17.60
N ALA A 127 13.85 21.15 -17.94
CA ALA A 127 14.69 22.26 -17.52
C ALA A 127 14.16 23.62 -18.02
N ALA A 128 13.57 23.70 -19.21
CA ALA A 128 13.07 24.97 -19.73
C ALA A 128 11.85 25.44 -18.93
N ALA A 129 10.93 24.53 -18.60
CA ALA A 129 9.78 24.83 -17.76
C ALA A 129 10.20 25.27 -16.34
N ILE A 130 11.18 24.58 -15.76
CA ILE A 130 11.68 24.87 -14.40
C ILE A 130 12.43 26.21 -14.35
N ASN A 131 13.37 26.46 -15.27
CA ASN A 131 14.13 27.73 -15.33
C ASN A 131 13.23 28.96 -15.60
N ALA A 132 11.99 28.76 -16.04
CA ALA A 132 11.01 29.83 -16.27
C ALA A 132 10.15 30.14 -15.02
N LEU A 133 10.34 29.40 -13.92
CA LEU A 133 9.56 29.58 -12.70
C LEU A 133 9.93 30.87 -11.97
N PRO A 134 8.95 31.64 -11.47
CA PRO A 134 9.20 32.64 -10.44
C PRO A 134 9.70 31.98 -9.14
N LYS A 135 10.31 32.77 -8.25
CA LYS A 135 10.68 32.28 -6.91
C LYS A 135 9.45 31.74 -6.18
N GLY A 136 9.50 30.47 -5.75
CA GLY A 136 8.41 29.82 -5.04
C GLY A 136 8.67 28.34 -4.78
N THR A 137 7.61 27.63 -4.38
CA THR A 137 7.60 26.17 -4.26
C THR A 137 6.56 25.63 -5.23
N TYR A 138 6.99 24.71 -6.08
CA TYR A 138 6.18 24.10 -7.12
C TYR A 138 6.35 22.59 -7.05
N ALA A 139 5.33 21.85 -7.49
CA ALA A 139 5.34 20.40 -7.48
C ALA A 139 4.56 19.88 -8.68
N ASP A 140 5.03 18.77 -9.23
CA ASP A 140 4.18 17.84 -9.95
C ASP A 140 3.66 16.77 -8.98
N THR A 141 2.41 16.36 -9.16
CA THR A 141 1.80 15.27 -8.38
C THR A 141 1.26 14.23 -9.36
N PHE A 142 1.63 12.97 -9.11
CA PHE A 142 1.23 11.82 -9.91
C PHE A 142 0.57 10.78 -9.01
N THR A 143 -0.37 10.03 -9.58
CA THR A 143 -0.94 8.85 -8.93
C THR A 143 -0.32 7.60 -9.55
N VAL A 144 0.01 6.61 -8.71
CA VAL A 144 0.56 5.31 -9.14
C VAL A 144 -0.21 4.18 -8.45
N GLU A 145 -0.16 3.00 -9.05
CA GLU A 145 -0.79 1.78 -8.52
C GLU A 145 0.16 0.58 -8.61
N THR A 146 -0.22 -0.50 -7.94
CA THR A 146 0.46 -1.81 -7.89
C THR A 146 -0.51 -2.95 -8.13
#